data_AF-A0A540W9E1-F1
#
_entry.id   AF-A0A540W9E1-F1
#
_cell.length_a   1.000
_cell.length_b   1.000
_cell.length_c   1.000
_cell.angle_alpha   90.00
_cell.angle_beta   90.00
_cell.angle_gamma   90.00
#
_symmetry.space_group_name_H-M   'P 1'
#
loop_
_entity.id
_entity.type
_entity.pdbx_description
1 polymer ?
#
loop_
_entity_poly.entity_id
_entity_poly.type
_entity_poly.pdbx_seq_one_letter_code
_entity_poly.pdbx_strand_id
1 'polypeptide(L)'
;MDAGGALITQDTLSRLLAREKSQGERSAVRRLAADLGFADATALKTWVDAQRAAEQAALSEAERREQAATQALAAADERERRAEERLRAAIRQTALMRLGAAGDGLADAERLLDVPDDADDQAVAVAAAELKARRPELFGPAAPAVAPPAPGGAPAGGPPPRGQAPAAVGSAGLEMAKRRGYVPSA
;
A
#
# COMPACT_ATOMS: atom_id res chain seq x y z
N MET A 1 81.59 -62.47 -4.02
CA MET A 1 80.30 -63.11 -3.72
C MET A 1 80.27 -63.32 -2.23
N ASP A 2 79.36 -62.66 -1.53
CA ASP A 2 78.84 -63.14 -0.26
C ASP A 2 77.39 -62.67 -0.12
N ALA A 3 76.50 -63.65 -0.08
CA ALA A 3 75.06 -63.51 -0.07
C ALA A 3 74.58 -63.32 1.36
N GLY A 4 74.52 -62.07 1.81
CA GLY A 4 73.89 -61.69 3.07
C GLY A 4 72.40 -61.43 2.85
N GLY A 5 71.56 -62.41 3.19
CA GLY A 5 70.10 -62.23 3.23
C GLY A 5 69.73 -61.06 4.15
N ALA A 6 69.27 -59.96 3.56
CA ALA A 6 68.79 -58.81 4.29
C ALA A 6 67.60 -59.23 5.17
N LEU A 7 67.79 -59.23 6.49
CA LEU A 7 66.75 -59.45 7.48
C LEU A 7 65.65 -58.42 7.23
N ILE A 8 64.54 -58.86 6.64
CA ILE A 8 63.36 -58.02 6.42
C ILE A 8 62.83 -57.62 7.79
N THR A 9 63.00 -56.35 8.16
CA THR A 9 62.54 -55.84 9.46
C THR A 9 61.02 -55.66 9.47
N GLN A 10 60.40 -55.74 10.66
CA GLN A 10 58.96 -55.56 10.85
C GLN A 10 58.45 -54.20 10.31
N ASP A 11 59.27 -53.16 10.39
CA ASP A 11 58.99 -51.85 9.79
C ASP A 11 58.98 -51.86 8.25
N THR A 12 59.75 -52.76 7.64
CA THR A 12 59.80 -52.91 6.18
C THR A 12 58.56 -53.65 5.68
N LEU A 13 58.14 -54.70 6.40
CA LEU A 13 56.87 -55.42 6.13
C LEU A 13 55.65 -54.52 6.32
N SER A 14 55.61 -53.73 7.39
CA SER A 14 54.49 -52.83 7.67
C SER A 14 54.33 -51.77 6.56
N ARG A 15 55.44 -51.23 6.05
CA ARG A 15 55.42 -50.28 4.92
C ARG A 15 55.00 -50.92 3.60
N LEU A 16 55.38 -52.17 3.35
CA LEU A 16 54.98 -52.94 2.16
C LEU A 16 53.48 -53.22 2.17
N LEU A 17 52.93 -53.70 3.29
CA LEU A 17 51.50 -53.99 3.44
C LEU A 17 50.64 -52.71 3.30
N ALA A 18 51.09 -51.60 3.89
CA ALA A 18 50.41 -50.31 3.73
C ALA A 18 50.40 -49.85 2.26
N ARG A 19 51.50 -50.05 1.53
CA ARG A 19 51.57 -49.77 0.09
C ARG A 19 50.63 -50.67 -0.71
N GLU A 20 50.64 -51.97 -0.46
CA GLU A 20 49.77 -52.93 -1.16
C GLU A 20 48.28 -52.62 -0.94
N LYS A 21 47.89 -52.34 0.31
CA LYS A 21 46.53 -51.91 0.63
C LYS A 21 46.14 -50.62 -0.11
N SER A 22 47.02 -49.62 -0.11
CA SER A 22 46.78 -48.36 -0.85
C SER A 22 46.68 -48.56 -2.37
N GLN A 23 47.35 -49.58 -2.91
CA GLN A 23 47.25 -49.93 -4.33
C GLN A 23 45.95 -50.65 -4.64
N GLY A 24 45.52 -51.56 -3.76
CA GLY A 24 44.22 -52.24 -3.83
C GLY A 24 43.06 -51.26 -3.80
N GLU A 25 43.06 -50.31 -2.86
CA GLU A 25 42.05 -49.25 -2.76
C GLU A 25 42.00 -48.40 -4.05
N ARG A 26 43.15 -47.97 -4.56
CA ARG A 26 43.22 -47.21 -5.82
C ARG A 26 42.79 -48.01 -7.04
N SER A 27 43.03 -49.32 -7.05
CA SER A 27 42.58 -50.22 -8.11
C SER A 27 41.06 -50.39 -8.08
N ALA A 28 40.49 -50.60 -6.89
CA ALA A 28 39.05 -50.71 -6.69
C ALA A 28 38.30 -49.44 -7.12
N VAL A 29 38.81 -48.26 -6.75
CA VAL A 29 38.21 -46.97 -7.17
C VAL A 29 38.32 -46.77 -8.68
N ARG A 30 39.44 -47.16 -9.31
CA ARG A 30 39.58 -47.10 -10.79
C ARG A 30 38.61 -48.03 -11.50
N ARG A 31 38.43 -49.23 -10.98
CA ARG A 31 37.49 -50.21 -11.53
C ARG A 31 36.06 -49.71 -11.41
N LEU A 32 35.67 -49.17 -10.24
CA LEU A 32 34.38 -48.54 -10.05
C LEU A 32 34.15 -47.37 -11.01
N ALA A 33 35.13 -46.48 -11.17
CA ALA A 33 35.02 -45.38 -12.12
C ALA A 33 34.80 -45.89 -13.56
N ALA A 34 35.55 -46.91 -13.99
CA ALA A 34 35.40 -47.52 -15.30
C ALA A 34 34.05 -48.24 -15.47
N ASP A 35 33.58 -48.99 -14.47
CA ASP A 35 32.29 -49.68 -14.47
C ASP A 35 31.11 -48.69 -14.58
N LEU A 36 31.29 -47.49 -14.00
CA LEU A 36 30.35 -46.36 -14.10
C LEU A 36 30.54 -45.52 -15.38
N GLY A 37 31.47 -45.89 -16.27
CA GLY A 37 31.70 -45.22 -17.55
C GLY A 37 32.58 -43.96 -17.49
N PHE A 38 33.24 -43.70 -16.36
CA PHE A 38 34.18 -42.58 -16.20
C PHE A 38 35.60 -42.98 -16.62
N ALA A 39 36.31 -42.02 -17.22
CA ALA A 39 37.70 -42.23 -17.66
C ALA A 39 38.66 -42.52 -16.50
N ASP A 40 38.44 -41.89 -15.34
CA ASP A 40 39.20 -42.13 -14.12
C ASP A 40 38.42 -41.68 -12.86
N ALA A 41 39.03 -41.92 -11.69
CA ALA A 41 38.48 -41.53 -10.40
C ALA A 41 38.32 -40.00 -10.23
N THR A 42 39.12 -39.22 -10.93
CA THR A 42 39.07 -37.76 -10.89
C THR A 42 37.82 -37.26 -11.62
N ALA A 43 37.52 -37.82 -12.80
CA ALA A 43 36.33 -37.52 -13.57
C ALA A 43 35.04 -37.83 -12.78
N LEU A 44 35.00 -38.99 -12.10
CA LEU A 44 33.89 -39.36 -11.21
C LEU A 44 33.74 -38.34 -10.08
N LYS A 45 34.83 -37.96 -9.41
CA LYS A 45 34.79 -36.98 -8.32
C LYS A 45 34.28 -35.62 -8.79
N THR A 46 34.81 -35.10 -9.90
CA THR A 46 34.39 -33.82 -10.48
C THR A 46 32.90 -33.83 -10.83
N TRP A 47 32.38 -34.93 -11.38
CA TRP A 47 30.96 -35.06 -11.68
C TRP A 47 30.10 -35.04 -10.41
N VAL A 48 30.49 -35.79 -9.37
CA VAL A 48 29.76 -35.79 -8.08
C VAL A 48 29.75 -34.40 -7.44
N ASP A 49 30.88 -33.70 -7.46
CA ASP A 49 31.00 -32.35 -6.91
C ASP A 49 30.13 -31.35 -7.70
N ALA A 50 30.13 -31.44 -9.04
CA ALA A 50 29.28 -30.61 -9.89
C ALA A 50 27.79 -30.90 -9.68
N GLN A 51 27.41 -32.18 -9.54
CA GLN A 51 26.03 -32.59 -9.29
C GLN A 51 25.53 -32.06 -7.93
N ARG A 52 26.35 -32.18 -6.88
CA ARG A 52 26.02 -31.62 -5.56
C ARG A 52 25.89 -30.10 -5.59
N ALA A 53 26.77 -29.41 -6.32
CA ALA A 53 26.69 -27.96 -6.48
C ALA A 53 25.40 -27.56 -7.23
N ALA A 54 25.02 -28.29 -8.28
CA ALA A 54 23.79 -28.04 -9.02
C ALA A 54 22.53 -28.28 -8.16
N GLU A 55 22.51 -29.35 -7.37
CA GLU A 55 21.41 -29.64 -6.43
C GLU A 55 21.29 -28.56 -5.35
N GLN A 56 22.40 -28.13 -4.76
CA GLN A 56 22.40 -27.03 -3.79
C GLN A 56 21.93 -25.72 -4.40
N ALA A 57 22.36 -25.42 -5.63
CA ALA A 57 21.90 -24.23 -6.36
C ALA A 57 20.39 -24.31 -6.64
N ALA A 58 19.88 -25.45 -7.09
CA ALA A 58 18.47 -25.67 -7.36
C ALA A 58 17.60 -25.52 -6.10
N LEU A 59 18.05 -26.09 -4.97
CA LEU A 59 17.39 -25.89 -3.68
C LEU A 59 17.35 -24.41 -3.30
N SER A 60 18.47 -23.69 -3.44
CA SER A 60 18.54 -22.26 -3.13
C SER A 60 17.65 -21.39 -4.03
N GLU A 61 17.46 -21.78 -5.30
CA GLU A 61 16.52 -21.11 -6.20
C GLU A 61 15.06 -21.39 -5.83
N ALA A 62 14.75 -22.63 -5.47
CA ALA A 62 13.42 -23.00 -5.02
C ALA A 62 13.02 -22.23 -3.76
N GLU A 63 13.92 -22.17 -2.76
CA GLU A 63 13.75 -21.38 -1.54
C GLU A 63 13.54 -19.90 -1.85
N ARG A 64 14.32 -19.34 -2.78
CA ARG A 64 14.15 -17.94 -3.21
C ARG A 64 12.79 -17.69 -3.86
N ARG A 65 12.29 -18.62 -4.68
CA ARG A 65 10.96 -18.52 -5.30
C ARG A 65 9.85 -18.63 -4.27
N GLU A 66 9.98 -19.51 -3.30
CA GLU A 66 9.01 -19.67 -2.21
C GLU A 66 8.94 -18.43 -1.32
N GLN A 67 10.10 -17.87 -0.95
CA GLN A 67 10.18 -16.60 -0.23
C GLN A 67 9.54 -15.45 -1.02
N ALA A 68 9.83 -15.36 -2.32
CA ALA A 68 9.22 -14.35 -3.19
C ALA A 68 7.69 -14.52 -3.30
N ALA A 69 7.20 -15.76 -3.42
CA ALA A 69 5.76 -16.05 -3.45
C ALA A 69 5.09 -15.67 -2.13
N THR A 70 5.71 -16.01 -0.99
CA THR A 70 5.21 -15.65 0.35
C THR A 70 5.14 -14.13 0.52
N GLN A 71 6.17 -13.40 0.09
CA GLN A 71 6.18 -11.93 0.13
C GLN A 71 5.12 -11.33 -0.80
N ALA A 72 4.91 -11.91 -1.99
CA ALA A 72 3.90 -11.45 -2.92
C ALA A 72 2.47 -11.65 -2.37
N LEU A 73 2.21 -12.78 -1.70
CA LEU A 73 0.94 -13.04 -1.01
C LEU A 73 0.72 -12.05 0.13
N ALA A 74 1.71 -11.86 1.02
CA ALA A 74 1.60 -10.89 2.11
C ALA A 74 1.36 -9.45 1.61
N ALA A 75 2.02 -9.07 0.50
CA ALA A 75 1.79 -7.77 -0.13
C ALA A 75 0.40 -7.66 -0.79
N ALA A 76 -0.16 -8.76 -1.28
CA ALA A 76 -1.53 -8.79 -1.81
C ALA A 76 -2.55 -8.64 -0.68
N ASP A 77 -2.42 -9.42 0.40
CA ASP A 77 -3.29 -9.34 1.58
C ASP A 77 -3.31 -7.93 2.18
N GLU A 78 -2.14 -7.29 2.28
CA GLU A 78 -2.03 -5.92 2.78
C GLU A 78 -2.73 -4.91 1.86
N ARG A 79 -2.65 -5.10 0.54
CA ARG A 79 -3.36 -4.24 -0.43
C ARG A 79 -4.88 -4.43 -0.31
N GLU A 80 -5.34 -5.66 -0.14
CA GLU A 80 -6.76 -5.98 0.03
C GLU A 80 -7.31 -5.37 1.32
N ARG A 81 -6.63 -5.55 2.45
CA ARG A 81 -7.00 -4.93 3.72
C ARG A 81 -7.12 -3.41 3.63
N ARG A 82 -6.12 -2.74 3.02
CA ARG A 82 -6.17 -1.29 2.79
C ARG A 82 -7.32 -0.88 1.86
N ALA A 83 -7.67 -1.70 0.88
CA ALA A 83 -8.79 -1.43 -0.01
C ALA A 83 -10.13 -1.57 0.74
N GLU A 84 -10.28 -2.60 1.57
CA GLU A 84 -11.46 -2.80 2.41
C GLU A 84 -11.63 -1.66 3.42
N GLU A 85 -10.56 -1.24 4.10
CA GLU A 85 -10.58 -0.09 5.03
C GLU A 85 -11.06 1.19 4.33
N ARG A 86 -10.56 1.47 3.12
CA ARG A 86 -10.98 2.62 2.32
C ARG A 86 -12.45 2.52 1.91
N LEU A 87 -12.91 1.32 1.53
CA LEU A 87 -14.29 1.09 1.15
C LEU A 87 -15.22 1.35 2.34
N ARG A 88 -14.89 0.81 3.51
CA ARG A 88 -15.66 1.00 4.75
C ARG A 88 -15.70 2.47 5.16
N ALA A 89 -14.57 3.17 5.10
CA ALA A 89 -14.52 4.60 5.34
C ALA A 89 -15.43 5.37 4.37
N ALA A 90 -15.39 5.05 3.08
CA ALA A 90 -16.23 5.68 2.07
C ALA A 90 -17.73 5.42 2.29
N ILE A 91 -18.11 4.19 2.71
CA ILE A 91 -19.49 3.85 3.06
C ILE A 91 -19.98 4.70 4.23
N ARG A 92 -19.19 4.79 5.32
CA ARG A 92 -19.50 5.62 6.49
C ARG A 92 -19.66 7.09 6.12
N GLN A 93 -18.72 7.63 5.35
CA GLN A 93 -18.78 9.00 4.84
C GLN A 93 -20.02 9.25 4.00
N THR A 94 -20.31 8.35 3.07
CA THR A 94 -21.47 8.47 2.18
C THR A 94 -22.78 8.45 2.98
N ALA A 95 -22.89 7.59 4.00
CA ALA A 95 -24.05 7.53 4.88
C ALA A 95 -24.28 8.85 5.64
N LEU A 96 -23.20 9.43 6.20
CA LEU A 96 -23.27 10.71 6.92
C LEU A 96 -23.59 11.88 5.99
N MET A 97 -22.96 11.94 4.82
CA MET A 97 -23.21 12.97 3.81
C MET A 97 -24.65 12.93 3.28
N ARG A 98 -25.21 11.72 3.05
CA ARG A 98 -26.62 11.55 2.65
C ARG A 98 -27.59 12.12 3.68
N LEU A 99 -27.21 12.13 4.96
CA LEU A 99 -28.02 12.70 6.04
C LEU A 99 -27.82 14.21 6.21
N GLY A 100 -26.90 14.83 5.48
CA GLY A 100 -26.66 16.27 5.47
C GLY A 100 -25.39 16.72 6.20
N ALA A 101 -24.52 15.81 6.66
CA ALA A 101 -23.26 16.20 7.27
C ALA A 101 -22.29 16.74 6.21
N ALA A 102 -21.64 17.87 6.52
CA ALA A 102 -20.69 18.53 5.63
C ALA A 102 -19.61 19.29 6.41
N GLY A 103 -18.45 19.52 5.79
CA GLY A 103 -17.35 20.30 6.38
C GLY A 103 -16.91 19.74 7.73
N ASP A 104 -16.75 20.62 8.72
CA ASP A 104 -16.36 20.24 10.09
C ASP A 104 -17.40 19.31 10.74
N GLY A 105 -18.69 19.48 10.42
CA GLY A 105 -19.76 18.62 10.92
C GLY A 105 -19.64 17.18 10.43
N LEU A 106 -19.10 16.96 9.23
CA LEU A 106 -18.81 15.61 8.71
C LEU A 106 -17.64 14.98 9.48
N ALA A 107 -16.55 15.71 9.67
CA ALA A 107 -15.38 15.23 10.40
C ALA A 107 -15.72 14.90 11.87
N ASP A 108 -16.56 15.71 12.51
CA ASP A 108 -17.04 15.46 13.86
C ASP A 108 -18.04 14.31 13.91
N ALA A 109 -18.94 14.20 12.94
CA ALA A 109 -19.87 13.08 12.85
C ALA A 109 -19.15 11.74 12.65
N GLU A 110 -18.08 11.69 11.84
CA GLU A 110 -17.25 10.49 11.69
C GLU A 110 -16.60 10.05 13.01
N ARG A 111 -16.12 10.99 13.82
CA ARG A 111 -15.49 10.69 15.13
C ARG A 111 -16.50 10.22 16.18
N LEU A 112 -17.76 10.63 16.04
CA LEU A 112 -18.83 10.35 16.99
C LEU A 112 -19.74 9.20 16.56
N LEU A 113 -19.54 8.66 15.36
CA LEU A 113 -20.30 7.52 14.85
C LEU A 113 -19.90 6.26 15.63
N ASP A 114 -20.79 5.85 16.52
CA ASP A 114 -20.61 4.65 17.34
C ASP A 114 -21.13 3.43 16.58
N VAL A 115 -20.24 2.81 15.80
CA VAL A 115 -20.54 1.62 15.01
C VAL A 115 -19.30 0.72 14.90
N PRO A 116 -19.44 -0.62 14.97
CA PRO A 116 -18.32 -1.53 14.73
C PRO A 116 -17.68 -1.33 13.36
N ASP A 117 -16.39 -1.64 13.25
CA ASP A 117 -15.64 -1.49 11.99
C ASP A 117 -16.04 -2.48 10.90
N ASP A 118 -16.69 -3.58 11.26
CA ASP A 118 -17.22 -4.61 10.36
C ASP A 118 -18.74 -4.52 10.19
N ALA A 119 -19.36 -3.45 10.67
CA ALA A 119 -20.79 -3.23 10.52
C ALA A 119 -21.20 -3.09 9.05
N ASP A 120 -22.32 -3.70 8.69
CA ASP A 120 -22.89 -3.60 7.36
C ASP A 120 -23.49 -2.21 7.08
N ASP A 121 -23.78 -1.95 5.81
CA ASP A 121 -24.33 -0.68 5.33
C ASP A 121 -25.62 -0.27 6.06
N GLN A 122 -26.44 -1.23 6.48
CA GLN A 122 -27.70 -0.98 7.17
C GLN A 122 -27.45 -0.52 8.62
N ALA A 123 -26.54 -1.20 9.33
CA ALA A 123 -26.14 -0.83 10.68
C ALA A 123 -25.49 0.56 10.71
N VAL A 124 -24.63 0.88 9.73
CA VAL A 124 -24.05 2.22 9.56
C VAL A 124 -25.15 3.27 9.34
N ALA A 125 -26.15 2.99 8.51
CA ALA A 125 -27.26 3.92 8.27
C ALA A 125 -28.11 4.16 9.53
N VAL A 126 -28.37 3.11 10.31
CA VAL A 126 -29.12 3.21 11.58
C VAL A 126 -28.33 4.04 12.59
N ALA A 127 -27.05 3.73 12.81
CA ALA A 127 -26.20 4.47 13.75
C ALA A 127 -26.07 5.95 13.35
N ALA A 128 -25.96 6.23 12.06
CA ALA A 128 -25.92 7.60 11.54
C ALA A 128 -27.24 8.36 11.77
N ALA A 129 -28.38 7.69 11.62
CA ALA A 129 -29.70 8.28 11.92
C ALA A 129 -29.87 8.57 13.42
N GLU A 130 -29.42 7.66 14.29
CA GLU A 130 -29.41 7.87 15.74
C GLU A 130 -28.47 9.01 16.17
N LEU A 131 -27.30 9.12 15.52
CA LEU A 131 -26.39 10.24 15.73
C LEU A 131 -27.05 11.57 15.34
N LYS A 132 -27.75 11.63 14.20
CA LYS A 132 -28.51 12.82 13.78
C LYS A 132 -29.63 13.18 14.76
N ALA A 133 -30.32 12.18 15.33
CA ALA A 133 -31.35 12.41 16.33
C ALA A 133 -30.78 13.03 17.62
N ARG A 134 -29.56 12.61 18.02
CA ARG A 134 -28.86 13.13 19.20
C ARG A 134 -28.20 14.49 18.96
N ARG A 135 -27.69 14.72 17.75
CA ARG A 135 -26.86 15.89 17.38
C ARG A 135 -27.26 16.43 16.01
N PRO A 136 -28.44 17.04 15.87
CA PRO A 136 -28.92 17.56 14.58
C PRO A 136 -28.02 18.65 14.00
N GLU A 137 -27.27 19.38 14.85
CA GLU A 137 -26.32 20.43 14.47
C GLU A 137 -25.20 19.96 13.54
N LEU A 138 -24.87 18.66 13.56
CA LEU A 138 -23.83 18.08 12.69
C LEU A 138 -24.34 17.81 11.25
N PHE A 139 -25.66 17.79 11.03
CA PHE A 139 -26.31 17.33 9.80
C PHE A 139 -27.15 18.42 9.10
N GLY A 140 -26.92 19.69 9.44
CA GLY A 140 -27.63 20.85 8.90
C GLY A 140 -26.70 21.80 8.14
N PRO A 141 -27.27 22.77 7.39
CA PRO A 141 -26.46 23.85 6.82
C PRO A 141 -25.78 24.59 7.97
N ALA A 142 -24.47 24.86 7.85
CA ALA A 142 -23.76 25.72 8.78
C ALA A 142 -24.60 27.00 8.94
N ALA A 143 -25.13 27.22 10.16
CA ALA A 143 -25.97 28.39 10.41
C ALA A 143 -25.21 29.61 9.90
N PRO A 144 -25.79 30.45 9.02
CA PRO A 144 -25.09 31.62 8.54
C PRO A 144 -24.67 32.41 9.77
N ALA A 145 -23.38 32.74 9.87
CA ALA A 145 -22.86 33.55 10.95
C ALA A 145 -23.60 34.90 10.91
N VAL A 146 -24.68 35.01 11.67
CA VAL A 146 -25.39 36.27 11.84
C VAL A 146 -24.45 37.10 12.68
N ALA A 147 -23.65 37.96 12.03
CA ALA A 147 -22.87 38.96 12.71
C ALA A 147 -23.83 39.71 13.66
N PRO A 148 -23.49 39.89 14.95
CA PRO A 148 -24.35 40.62 15.87
C PRO A 148 -24.64 41.99 15.25
N PRO A 149 -25.88 42.51 15.36
CA PRO A 149 -26.19 43.84 14.87
C PRO A 149 -25.17 44.80 15.47
N ALA A 150 -24.41 45.48 14.61
CA ALA A 150 -23.40 46.42 15.07
C ALA A 150 -24.06 47.39 16.07
N PRO A 151 -23.42 47.70 17.21
CA PRO A 151 -23.96 48.66 18.15
C PRO A 151 -24.28 49.95 17.40
N GLY A 152 -25.56 50.36 17.47
CA GLY A 152 -26.10 51.48 16.71
C GLY A 152 -25.45 52.79 17.13
N GLY A 153 -24.34 53.13 16.48
CA GLY A 153 -23.59 54.38 16.67
C GLY A 153 -23.81 55.38 15.54
N ALA A 154 -25.03 55.48 14.99
CA ALA A 154 -25.35 56.53 14.02
C ALA A 154 -25.84 57.79 14.77
N PRO A 155 -25.24 58.98 14.53
CA PRO A 155 -25.78 60.23 15.04
C PRO A 155 -27.20 60.45 14.51
N ALA A 156 -28.02 61.18 15.28
CA ALA A 156 -29.45 61.40 15.08
C ALA A 156 -29.83 62.03 13.71
N GLY A 157 -29.74 61.24 12.66
CA GLY A 157 -30.18 61.54 11.30
C GLY A 157 -30.58 60.23 10.64
N GLY A 158 -31.85 59.87 10.73
CA GLY A 158 -32.38 58.64 10.15
C GLY A 158 -32.14 58.57 8.63
N PRO A 159 -32.03 57.36 8.05
CA PRO A 159 -31.89 57.21 6.62
C PRO A 159 -33.11 57.80 5.89
N PRO A 160 -32.94 58.47 4.73
CA PRO A 160 -34.07 58.96 3.96
C PRO A 160 -34.98 57.79 3.56
N PRO A 161 -36.31 57.98 3.56
CA PRO A 161 -37.26 56.92 3.23
C PRO A 161 -36.95 56.36 1.84
N ARG A 162 -36.82 55.03 1.75
CA ARG A 162 -36.72 54.31 0.47
C ARG A 162 -38.01 54.51 -0.30
N GLY A 163 -37.94 55.32 -1.35
CA GLY A 163 -39.08 55.62 -2.20
C GLY A 163 -38.67 56.41 -3.43
N GLN A 164 -37.71 55.89 -4.19
CA GLN A 164 -37.53 56.28 -5.59
C GLN A 164 -36.80 55.13 -6.29
N ALA A 165 -37.47 54.54 -7.28
CA ALA A 165 -36.86 53.58 -8.19
C ALA A 165 -35.59 54.22 -8.81
N PRO A 166 -34.50 53.48 -9.00
CA PRO A 166 -33.33 54.02 -9.67
C PRO A 166 -33.76 54.51 -11.05
N ALA A 167 -33.52 55.80 -11.34
CA ALA A 167 -33.75 56.35 -12.66
C ALA A 167 -33.00 55.48 -13.68
N ALA A 168 -33.70 54.99 -14.70
CA ALA A 168 -33.13 54.12 -15.72
C ALA A 168 -31.83 54.73 -16.26
N VAL A 169 -30.76 53.92 -16.28
CA VAL A 169 -29.43 54.33 -16.76
C VAL A 169 -29.57 54.94 -18.16
N GLY A 170 -29.21 56.22 -18.31
CA GLY A 170 -29.31 56.96 -19.57
C GLY A 170 -30.46 57.97 -19.69
N SER A 171 -31.38 58.04 -18.72
CA SER A 171 -32.52 58.98 -18.76
C SER A 171 -32.10 60.46 -18.77
N ALA A 172 -31.03 60.82 -18.05
CA ALA A 172 -30.49 62.17 -18.04
C ALA A 172 -29.93 62.61 -19.41
N GLY A 173 -29.31 61.69 -20.16
CA GLY A 173 -28.81 61.96 -21.51
C GLY A 173 -29.95 62.15 -22.51
N LEU A 174 -31.02 61.37 -22.36
CA LEU A 174 -32.21 61.44 -23.21
C LEU A 174 -33.01 62.73 -22.98
N GLU A 175 -33.15 63.16 -21.72
CA GLU A 175 -33.68 64.49 -21.34
C GLU A 175 -32.89 65.62 -22.00
N MET A 176 -31.56 65.54 -21.94
CA MET A 176 -30.68 66.58 -22.49
C MET A 176 -30.74 66.61 -24.03
N ALA A 177 -30.86 65.45 -24.68
CA ALA A 177 -31.01 65.34 -26.13
C ALA A 177 -32.36 65.88 -26.61
N LYS A 178 -33.45 65.65 -25.85
CA LYS A 178 -34.77 66.27 -26.11
C LYS A 178 -34.74 67.78 -25.97
N ARG A 179 -34.14 68.32 -24.90
CA ARG A 179 -34.02 69.79 -24.70
C ARG A 179 -33.21 70.47 -25.79
N ARG A 180 -32.24 69.76 -26.37
CA ARG A 180 -31.39 70.27 -27.46
C ARG A 180 -31.93 69.96 -28.86
N GLY A 181 -33.11 69.33 -28.96
CA GLY A 181 -33.79 69.07 -30.23
C GLY A 181 -33.19 67.94 -31.07
N TYR A 182 -32.32 67.11 -30.51
CA TYR A 182 -31.67 66.00 -31.22
C TYR A 182 -32.56 64.76 -31.35
N VAL A 183 -33.72 64.73 -30.69
CA VAL A 183 -34.69 63.62 -30.76
C VAL A 183 -36.11 64.18 -30.79
N PRO A 184 -36.97 63.78 -31.74
CA PRO A 184 -38.36 64.22 -31.77
C PRO A 184 -39.12 63.71 -30.56
N SER A 185 -39.92 64.58 -29.92
CA SER A 185 -40.85 64.19 -28.86
C SER A 185 -42.05 63.50 -29.48
N ALA A 186 -42.16 62.18 -29.29
CA ALA A 186 -43.43 61.46 -29.42
C ALA A 186 -44.25 61.62 -28.15
#